data_AF-A0A7Y6PI96-F1
#
_entry.id   AF-A0A7Y6PI96-F1
#
_cell.length_a   1.000
_cell.length_b   1.000
_cell.length_c   1.000
_cell.angle_alpha   90.00
_cell.angle_beta   90.00
_cell.angle_gamma   90.00
#
_symmetry.space_group_name_H-M   'P 1'
#
loop_
_entity.id
_entity.type
_entity.pdbx_description
1 polymer ?
#
loop_
_entity_poly.entity_id
_entity_poly.type
_entity_poly.pdbx_seq_one_letter_code
_entity_poly.pdbx_strand_id
1 'polypeptide(L)'
;QELFFGGIDGLLYLDKEVQAAPEFYPDILLRKLTVGHTQVVQGDGDYYTDDGKALQLKGTEVSFALSFVVPDFLSGEDIEYSYQLEGYDKDWTSFSSINEASYTGVPAGDYIFKVRYKRDVFDTEYRHFSIPVYILSPWYRSVAAYF
;
A
#
# COMPACT_ATOMS: atom_id res chain seq x y z
N GLN A 1 21.21 -33.43 16.21
CA GLN A 1 22.48 -33.29 15.48
C GLN A 1 22.88 -31.84 15.56
N GLU A 2 24.01 -31.56 16.22
CA GLU A 2 24.56 -30.21 16.42
C GLU A 2 25.50 -29.88 15.25
N LEU A 3 25.47 -28.63 14.78
CA LEU A 3 26.27 -28.16 13.66
C LEU A 3 27.15 -27.01 14.16
N PHE A 4 28.47 -27.22 14.14
CA PHE A 4 29.45 -26.24 14.60
C PHE A 4 30.22 -25.68 13.41
N PHE A 5 30.27 -24.34 13.33
CA PHE A 5 31.13 -23.64 12.37
C PHE A 5 32.14 -22.79 13.14
N GLY A 6 33.44 -22.98 12.85
CA GLY A 6 34.53 -22.19 13.41
C GLY A 6 35.01 -21.13 12.42
N GLY A 7 34.98 -19.86 12.82
CA GLY A 7 35.54 -18.73 12.09
C GLY A 7 36.63 -18.01 12.90
N ILE A 8 37.30 -17.03 12.28
CA ILE A 8 38.46 -16.31 12.86
C ILE A 8 38.12 -15.39 14.06
N ASP A 9 36.83 -15.22 14.39
CA ASP A 9 36.34 -14.41 15.51
C ASP A 9 35.48 -15.20 16.52
N GLY A 10 35.62 -16.52 16.57
CA GLY A 10 35.01 -17.36 17.62
C GLY A 10 34.03 -18.42 17.12
N LEU A 11 33.51 -19.21 18.07
CA LEU A 11 32.62 -20.35 17.82
C LEU A 11 31.17 -19.88 17.68
N LEU A 12 30.52 -20.20 16.56
CA LEU A 12 29.07 -20.02 16.39
C LEU A 12 28.35 -21.29 16.89
N TYR A 13 27.57 -21.16 17.96
CA TYR A 13 26.67 -22.20 18.47
C TYR A 13 25.24 -21.89 17.99
N LEU A 14 24.63 -22.82 17.24
CA LEU A 14 23.26 -22.69 16.75
C LEU A 14 22.41 -23.79 17.37
N ASP A 15 21.67 -23.42 18.41
CA ASP A 15 20.72 -24.31 19.07
C ASP A 15 19.51 -24.54 18.16
N LYS A 16 19.09 -25.79 18.02
CA LYS A 16 18.04 -26.22 17.07
C LYS A 16 16.63 -26.11 17.65
N GLU A 17 16.47 -25.36 18.74
CA GLU A 17 15.18 -25.00 19.34
C GLU A 17 14.97 -23.48 19.34
N VAL A 18 15.16 -22.83 18.19
CA VAL A 18 14.47 -21.55 17.96
C VAL A 18 13.02 -21.90 17.66
N GLN A 19 12.17 -21.92 18.70
CA GLN A 19 10.74 -21.69 18.49
C GLN A 19 10.66 -20.40 17.67
N ALA A 20 10.19 -20.50 16.42
CA ALA A 20 10.04 -19.35 15.55
C ALA A 20 9.33 -18.26 16.36
N ALA A 21 10.04 -17.15 16.63
CA ALA A 21 9.42 -16.00 17.23
C ALA A 21 8.18 -15.68 16.37
N PRO A 22 7.01 -15.35 16.96
CA PRO A 22 5.84 -15.03 16.17
C PRO A 22 6.23 -13.94 15.17
N GLU A 23 6.13 -14.30 13.89
CA GLU A 23 6.59 -13.49 12.78
C GLU A 23 5.81 -12.16 12.82
N PHE A 24 6.50 -11.08 13.19
CA PHE A 24 5.85 -9.79 13.41
C PHE A 24 5.55 -9.15 12.05
N TYR A 25 4.32 -9.29 11.55
CA TYR A 25 3.82 -8.62 10.32
C TYR A 25 3.04 -7.36 10.65
N PRO A 26 3.67 -6.18 10.62
CA PRO A 26 2.97 -4.91 10.80
C PRO A 26 2.03 -4.62 9.63
N ASP A 27 1.00 -3.82 9.92
CA ASP A 27 0.05 -3.36 8.93
C ASP A 27 0.67 -2.26 8.05
N ILE A 28 0.25 -2.22 6.78
CA ILE A 28 0.67 -1.19 5.83
C ILE A 28 -0.04 0.12 6.19
N LEU A 29 0.72 1.20 6.29
CA LEU A 29 0.22 2.54 6.59
C LEU A 29 0.23 3.42 5.35
N LEU A 30 -0.91 4.03 5.04
CA LEU A 30 -0.97 5.11 4.04
C LEU A 30 -0.40 6.40 4.66
N ARG A 31 0.66 6.94 4.07
CA ARG A 31 1.40 8.09 4.62
C ARG A 31 1.02 9.40 3.97
N LYS A 32 0.88 9.39 2.65
CA LYS A 32 0.73 10.62 1.87
C LYS A 32 -0.24 10.40 0.71
N LEU A 33 -1.09 11.40 0.50
CA LEU A 33 -1.89 11.58 -0.70
C LEU A 33 -1.41 12.86 -1.40
N THR A 34 -1.19 12.78 -2.70
CA THR A 34 -0.96 13.93 -3.58
C THR A 34 -2.05 13.92 -4.64
N VAL A 35 -2.71 15.05 -4.87
CA VAL A 35 -3.72 15.20 -5.93
C VAL A 35 -3.25 16.32 -6.85
N GLY A 36 -3.07 16.02 -8.14
CA GLY A 36 -2.38 16.90 -9.07
C GLY A 36 -0.97 17.22 -8.57
N HIS A 37 -0.73 18.51 -8.27
CA HIS A 37 0.56 18.99 -7.75
C HIS A 37 0.49 19.36 -6.26
N THR A 38 -0.61 19.02 -5.59
CA THR A 38 -0.88 19.43 -4.21
C THR A 38 -0.83 18.23 -3.28
N GLN A 39 0.03 18.28 -2.27
CA GLN A 39 0.02 17.30 -1.19
C GLN A 39 -1.17 17.58 -0.27
N VAL A 40 -2.01 16.57 -0.06
CA VAL A 40 -3.16 16.62 0.83
C VAL A 40 -2.69 16.37 2.27
N VAL A 41 -3.17 17.19 3.20
CA VAL A 41 -2.93 17.00 4.63
C VAL A 41 -3.95 15.99 5.16
N GLN A 42 -3.50 15.02 5.96
CA GLN A 42 -4.42 14.06 6.58
C GLN A 42 -5.45 14.81 7.46
N GLY A 43 -6.73 14.48 7.29
CA GLY A 43 -7.84 15.17 7.95
C GLY A 43 -8.39 16.36 7.18
N ASP A 44 -7.87 16.64 5.98
CA ASP A 44 -8.52 17.55 5.04
C ASP A 44 -9.82 16.91 4.50
N GLY A 45 -10.95 17.38 5.03
CA GLY A 45 -12.28 16.82 4.73
C GLY A 45 -12.68 16.93 3.25
N ASP A 46 -11.96 17.67 2.44
CA ASP A 46 -12.25 17.77 1.00
C ASP A 46 -11.81 16.53 0.20
N TYR A 47 -10.92 15.70 0.76
CA TYR A 47 -10.30 14.56 0.06
C TYR A 47 -10.59 13.20 0.69
N TYR A 48 -11.26 13.18 1.83
CA TYR A 48 -11.65 11.98 2.56
C TYR A 48 -13.17 11.98 2.77
N THR A 49 -13.79 10.81 2.86
CA THR A 49 -15.18 10.71 3.32
C THR A 49 -15.32 11.15 4.77
N ASP A 50 -16.54 11.52 5.19
CA ASP A 50 -16.82 11.99 6.56
C ASP A 50 -16.36 11.01 7.66
N ASP A 51 -16.35 9.71 7.36
CA ASP A 51 -15.88 8.65 8.26
C ASP A 51 -14.37 8.37 8.17
N GLY A 52 -13.66 9.05 7.25
CA GLY A 52 -12.23 8.92 7.01
C GLY A 52 -11.79 7.58 6.40
N LYS A 53 -12.74 6.73 5.97
CA LYS A 53 -12.44 5.37 5.50
C LYS A 53 -12.22 5.26 4.00
N ALA A 54 -12.51 6.31 3.23
CA ALA A 54 -12.32 6.34 1.79
C ALA A 54 -11.77 7.69 1.33
N LEU A 55 -11.13 7.66 0.16
CA LEU A 55 -10.70 8.87 -0.53
C LEU A 55 -11.83 9.35 -1.43
N GLN A 56 -12.08 10.66 -1.42
CA GLN A 56 -13.06 11.30 -2.29
C GLN A 56 -12.36 12.38 -3.10
N LEU A 57 -12.17 12.13 -4.40
CA LEU A 57 -11.55 13.06 -5.33
C LEU A 57 -12.63 13.67 -6.23
N LYS A 58 -12.47 14.93 -6.63
CA LYS A 58 -13.43 15.63 -7.49
C LYS A 58 -12.78 15.96 -8.83
N GLY A 59 -13.40 15.52 -9.92
CA GLY A 59 -12.89 15.78 -11.28
C GLY A 59 -13.42 14.80 -12.31
N THR A 60 -13.29 15.15 -13.59
CA THR A 60 -13.59 14.22 -14.70
C THR A 60 -12.48 13.22 -14.93
N GLU A 61 -11.24 13.68 -14.79
CA GLU A 61 -10.02 12.89 -14.80
C GLU A 61 -9.10 13.45 -13.72
N VAL A 62 -8.53 12.59 -12.89
CA VAL A 62 -7.70 13.00 -11.75
C VAL A 62 -6.36 12.30 -11.80
N SER A 63 -5.30 13.06 -11.56
CA SER A 63 -3.97 12.52 -11.31
C SER A 63 -3.71 12.55 -9.80
N PHE A 64 -3.28 11.44 -9.23
CA PHE A 64 -3.00 11.34 -7.80
C PHE A 64 -1.89 10.34 -7.53
N ALA A 65 -1.22 10.51 -6.39
CA ALA A 65 -0.21 9.58 -5.91
C ALA A 65 -0.44 9.24 -4.44
N LEU A 66 -0.21 7.97 -4.11
CA LEU A 66 -0.37 7.39 -2.78
C LEU A 66 0.97 6.81 -2.33
N SER A 67 1.53 7.35 -1.26
CA SER A 67 2.73 6.79 -0.63
C SER A 67 2.34 5.96 0.59
N PHE A 68 2.88 4.76 0.69
CA PHE A 68 2.61 3.80 1.75
C PHE A 68 3.90 3.28 2.37
N VAL A 69 3.82 2.74 3.58
CA VAL A 69 4.98 2.17 4.26
C VAL A 69 4.56 1.08 5.22
N VAL A 70 5.37 0.05 5.31
CA VAL A 70 5.32 -0.93 6.39
C VAL A 70 6.30 -0.47 7.45
N PRO A 71 5.86 -0.14 8.68
CA PRO A 71 6.74 0.32 9.75
C PRO A 71 7.58 -0.85 10.26
N ASP A 72 8.66 -1.17 9.56
CA ASP A 72 9.62 -2.17 10.00
C ASP A 72 10.87 -1.47 10.55
N PHE A 73 10.92 -1.37 11.87
CA PHE A 73 12.02 -0.74 12.61
C PHE A 73 13.10 -1.75 13.02
N LEU A 74 12.90 -3.05 12.77
CA LEU A 74 13.65 -4.11 13.44
C LEU A 74 14.42 -5.03 12.48
N SER A 75 13.91 -5.29 11.27
CA SER A 75 14.43 -6.37 10.42
C SER A 75 15.56 -5.94 9.47
N GLY A 76 15.60 -4.68 9.02
CA GLY A 76 16.54 -4.24 7.99
C GLY A 76 16.37 -4.96 6.64
N GLU A 77 15.25 -5.67 6.46
CA GLU A 77 14.95 -6.44 5.25
C GLU A 77 14.46 -5.55 4.11
N ASP A 78 14.78 -5.96 2.88
CA ASP A 78 14.29 -5.31 1.65
C ASP A 78 12.81 -5.61 1.46
N ILE A 79 11.95 -4.73 1.97
CA ILE A 79 10.50 -4.81 1.77
C ILE A 79 10.17 -4.49 0.31
N GLU A 80 9.50 -5.43 -0.35
CA GLU A 80 8.97 -5.21 -1.69
C GLU A 80 7.46 -5.07 -1.65
N TYR A 81 6.95 -4.12 -2.43
CA TYR A 81 5.54 -3.78 -2.54
C TYR A 81 5.00 -4.11 -3.91
N SER A 82 3.73 -4.51 -3.93
CA SER A 82 2.93 -4.70 -5.13
C SER A 82 1.59 -4.04 -4.88
N TYR A 83 1.08 -3.29 -5.84
CA TYR A 83 -0.15 -2.51 -5.68
C TYR A 83 -1.04 -2.61 -6.92
N GLN A 84 -2.30 -2.26 -6.74
CA GLN A 84 -3.31 -2.27 -7.77
C GLN A 84 -4.42 -1.27 -7.45
N LEU A 85 -4.91 -0.56 -8.47
CA LEU A 85 -6.17 0.18 -8.41
C LEU A 85 -7.24 -0.64 -9.12
N GLU A 86 -7.97 -1.44 -8.34
CA GLU A 86 -9.06 -2.27 -8.87
C GLU A 86 -10.14 -1.40 -9.51
N GLY A 87 -10.52 -1.74 -10.74
CA GLY A 87 -11.40 -0.94 -11.61
C GLY A 87 -10.63 -0.10 -12.63
N TYR A 88 -9.31 0.05 -12.50
CA TYR A 88 -8.44 0.75 -13.46
C TYR A 88 -7.31 -0.14 -13.97
N ASP A 89 -6.56 -0.78 -13.06
CA ASP A 89 -5.48 -1.69 -13.39
C ASP A 89 -6.01 -3.10 -13.73
N LYS A 90 -5.38 -3.77 -14.70
CA LYS A 90 -5.73 -5.16 -15.06
C LYS A 90 -5.25 -6.17 -14.03
N ASP A 91 -4.03 -5.98 -13.54
CA ASP A 91 -3.33 -6.89 -12.65
C ASP A 91 -2.50 -6.10 -11.63
N TRP A 92 -2.04 -6.79 -10.59
CA TRP A 92 -1.07 -6.24 -9.64
C TRP A 92 0.24 -5.86 -10.32
N THR A 93 0.88 -4.80 -9.83
CA THR A 93 2.26 -4.49 -10.23
C THR A 93 3.24 -5.57 -9.76
N SER A 94 4.37 -5.69 -10.45
CA SER A 94 5.50 -6.49 -9.97
C SER A 94 5.96 -5.99 -8.61
N PHE A 95 6.40 -6.91 -7.76
CA PHE A 95 7.05 -6.55 -6.50
C PHE A 95 8.31 -5.72 -6.77
N SER A 96 8.43 -4.61 -6.03
CA SER A 96 9.61 -3.74 -6.06
C SER A 96 9.71 -2.94 -4.76
N SER A 97 10.86 -2.34 -4.48
CA SER A 97 11.04 -1.46 -3.31
C SER A 97 10.31 -0.11 -3.44
N ILE A 98 9.59 0.13 -4.55
CA ILE A 98 8.85 1.38 -4.77
C ILE A 98 7.62 1.40 -3.86
N ASN A 99 7.55 2.40 -2.99
CA ASN A 99 6.50 2.56 -2.00
C ASN A 99 5.52 3.70 -2.31
N GLU A 100 5.44 4.09 -3.59
CA GLU A 100 4.55 5.11 -4.11
C GLU A 100 3.83 4.60 -5.37
N ALA A 101 2.50 4.66 -5.35
CA ALA A 101 1.67 4.40 -6.52
C ALA A 101 1.24 5.74 -7.13
N SER A 102 1.55 5.96 -8.40
CA SER A 102 1.21 7.18 -9.13
C SER A 102 0.28 6.88 -10.29
N TYR A 103 -0.85 7.57 -10.34
CA TYR A 103 -1.88 7.43 -11.35
C TYR A 103 -2.14 8.78 -12.03
N THR A 104 -2.31 8.78 -13.35
CA THR A 104 -2.52 9.99 -14.15
C THR A 104 -3.76 9.84 -15.01
N GLY A 105 -4.63 10.85 -15.00
CA GLY A 105 -5.83 10.87 -15.84
C GLY A 105 -6.82 9.75 -15.52
N VAL A 106 -6.97 9.37 -14.25
CA VAL A 106 -7.94 8.35 -13.85
C VAL A 106 -9.35 8.94 -13.98
N PRO A 107 -10.25 8.33 -14.78
CA PRO A 107 -11.58 8.87 -15.00
C PRO A 107 -12.45 8.80 -13.73
N ALA A 108 -13.56 9.54 -13.75
CA ALA A 108 -14.55 9.45 -12.69
C ALA A 108 -15.12 8.02 -12.56
N GLY A 109 -15.28 7.56 -11.32
CA GLY A 109 -15.70 6.19 -11.01
C GLY A 109 -15.38 5.77 -9.58
N ASP A 110 -15.70 4.53 -9.27
CA ASP A 110 -15.47 3.89 -7.98
C ASP A 110 -14.35 2.86 -8.11
N TYR A 111 -13.32 2.99 -7.27
CA TYR A 111 -12.14 2.15 -7.32
C TYR A 111 -11.78 1.63 -5.92
N ILE A 112 -10.94 0.59 -5.88
CA ILE A 112 -10.33 0.12 -4.64
C ILE A 112 -8.82 0.11 -4.84
N PHE A 113 -8.13 1.00 -4.14
CA PHE A 113 -6.68 0.94 -4.08
C PHE A 113 -6.28 -0.18 -3.13
N LYS A 114 -5.42 -1.08 -3.59
CA LYS A 114 -4.91 -2.23 -2.85
C LYS A 114 -3.38 -2.21 -2.89
N VAL A 115 -2.76 -2.52 -1.77
CA VAL A 115 -1.32 -2.73 -1.68
C VAL A 115 -1.04 -3.95 -0.83
N ARG A 116 -0.03 -4.71 -1.23
CA ARG A 116 0.52 -5.84 -0.49
C ARG A 116 2.02 -5.72 -0.45
N TYR A 117 2.64 -6.31 0.55
CA TYR A 117 4.09 -6.37 0.66
C TYR A 117 4.55 -7.79 0.95
N LYS A 118 5.84 -8.00 0.71
CA LYS A 118 6.58 -9.18 1.16
C LYS A 118 7.92 -8.74 1.72
N ARG A 119 8.47 -9.55 2.63
CA ARG A 119 9.78 -9.38 3.25
C ARG A 119 10.78 -10.45 2.84
N ASP A 120 10.30 -11.66 2.59
CA ASP A 120 11.09 -12.76 2.04
C ASP A 120 10.44 -13.29 0.75
N VAL A 121 11.25 -13.85 -0.14
CA VAL A 121 10.82 -14.63 -1.30
C VAL A 121 9.95 -15.83 -0.90
N PHE A 122 10.09 -16.33 0.33
CA PHE A 122 9.30 -17.43 0.88
C PHE A 122 7.96 -17.02 1.50
N ASP A 123 7.59 -15.73 1.48
CA ASP A 123 6.29 -15.28 2.00
C ASP A 123 5.13 -15.96 1.23
N THR A 124 4.37 -16.78 1.96
CA THR A 124 3.19 -17.48 1.44
C THR A 124 1.88 -16.75 1.71
N GLU A 125 1.88 -15.83 2.69
CA GLU A 125 0.74 -14.98 3.03
C GLU A 125 1.15 -13.51 3.02
N TYR A 126 0.61 -12.74 2.08
CA TYR A 126 0.83 -11.29 2.03
C TYR A 126 -0.20 -10.57 2.91
N ARG A 127 0.24 -9.60 3.71
CA ARG A 127 -0.69 -8.61 4.28
C ARG A 127 -1.11 -7.63 3.19
N HIS A 128 -2.39 -7.28 3.23
CA HIS A 128 -2.99 -6.36 2.27
C HIS A 128 -3.56 -5.16 3.01
N PHE A 129 -3.38 -3.98 2.43
CA PHE A 129 -4.14 -2.78 2.77
C PHE A 129 -5.02 -2.42 1.59
N SER A 130 -6.25 -1.98 1.88
CA SER A 130 -7.17 -1.52 0.86
C SER A 130 -7.95 -0.30 1.32
N ILE A 131 -8.14 0.66 0.42
CA ILE A 131 -8.96 1.85 0.66
C ILE A 131 -9.83 2.14 -0.58
N PRO A 132 -11.14 2.40 -0.42
CA PRO A 132 -11.97 2.87 -1.52
C PRO A 132 -11.51 4.24 -2.01
N VAL A 133 -11.55 4.44 -3.32
CA VAL A 133 -11.23 5.71 -3.97
C VAL A 133 -12.39 6.09 -4.88
N TYR A 134 -13.11 7.14 -4.50
CA TYR A 134 -14.26 7.65 -5.23
C TYR A 134 -13.87 8.90 -6.00
N ILE A 135 -13.89 8.84 -7.33
CA ILE A 135 -13.65 9.99 -8.20
C ILE A 135 -15.00 10.52 -8.66
N LEU A 136 -15.49 11.55 -7.98
CA LEU A 136 -16.78 12.16 -8.24
C LEU A 136 -16.74 13.01 -9.51
N SER A 137 -17.62 12.69 -10.46
CA SER A 137 -17.95 13.62 -11.54
C SER A 137 -18.55 14.91 -10.97
N PRO A 138 -18.22 16.08 -11.52
CA PRO A 138 -18.87 17.33 -11.13
C PRO A 138 -20.39 17.23 -11.24
N TRP A 139 -21.10 17.81 -10.27
CA TRP A 139 -22.57 17.77 -10.13
C TRP A 139 -23.34 18.24 -11.38
N TYR A 140 -22.74 19.07 -12.23
CA TYR A 140 -23.35 19.50 -13.51
C TYR A 140 -23.32 18.41 -14.61
N ARG A 141 -22.67 17.26 -14.37
CA ARG A 141 -22.72 16.07 -15.22
C ARG A 141 -23.50 14.92 -14.61
N SER A 142 -23.98 15.05 -13.37
CA SER A 142 -25.01 14.16 -12.84
C SER A 142 -26.23 14.34 -13.73
N VAL A 143 -26.49 13.37 -14.59
CA VAL A 143 -27.64 13.38 -15.47
C VAL A 143 -28.89 13.31 -14.57
N ALA A 144 -29.43 14.47 -14.19
CA ALA A 144 -30.86 14.62 -14.04
C ALA A 144 -31.47 14.50 -15.45
N ALA A 145 -31.40 13.30 -16.02
CA ALA A 145 -32.19 12.88 -17.17
C ALA A 145 -32.69 11.47 -16.89
N TYR A 146 -33.51 11.38 -15.86
CA TYR A 146 -34.72 10.58 -15.90
C TYR A 146 -35.82 11.45 -15.30
N PHE A 147 -36.50 12.17 -16.21
CA PHE A 147 -37.81 12.84 -16.08
C PHE A 147 -37.95 14.08 -15.18
#